data_AF-A0A9E1DXT7-F1
#
_entry.id   AF-A0A9E1DXT7-F1
#
_cell.length_a   1.000
_cell.length_b   1.000
_cell.length_c   1.000
_cell.angle_alpha   90.00
_cell.angle_beta   90.00
_cell.angle_gamma   90.00
#
_symmetry.space_group_name_H-M   'P 1'
#
loop_
_entity.id
_entity.type
_entity.pdbx_description
1 polymer ?
#
loop_
_entity_poly.entity_id
_entity_poly.type
_entity_poly.pdbx_seq_one_letter_code
_entity_poly.pdbx_strand_id
1 'polypeptide(L)'
;MQTTIYYKDEDEYLIDKVEEKANRERKSKSAVILSILEEYFEAESRIGEILTDMGAVSSDKVKEALEVQEQEKDKKLGEILVENDHVREVDLDRALQVQER
;
A
#
# COMPACT_ATOMS: atom_id res chain seq x y z
N MET A 1 -16.57 1.16 -10.39
CA MET A 1 -15.61 1.47 -11.47
C MET A 1 -15.44 0.19 -12.29
N GLN A 2 -15.42 0.27 -13.62
CA GLN A 2 -15.18 -0.90 -14.47
C GLN A 2 -13.72 -0.86 -14.93
N THR A 3 -12.95 -1.90 -14.60
CA THR A 3 -11.54 -2.04 -14.99
C THR A 3 -11.42 -3.21 -15.97
N THR A 4 -10.75 -2.98 -17.10
CA THR A 4 -10.43 -4.01 -18.08
C THR A 4 -8.97 -4.40 -17.93
N ILE A 5 -8.70 -5.68 -17.71
CA ILE A 5 -7.34 -6.23 -17.60
C ILE A 5 -7.01 -6.91 -18.92
N TYR A 6 -5.91 -6.49 -19.54
CA TYR A 6 -5.35 -7.11 -20.75
C TYR A 6 -4.20 -8.03 -20.35
N TYR A 7 -4.22 -9.26 -20.84
CA TYR A 7 -3.17 -10.26 -20.64
C TYR A 7 -2.80 -10.85 -22.01
N LYS A 8 -1.55 -11.30 -22.14
CA LYS A 8 -1.02 -11.94 -23.35
C LYS A 8 -1.04 -13.46 -23.21
N ASP A 9 -0.76 -14.17 -24.30
CA ASP A 9 -0.60 -15.63 -24.29
C ASP A 9 0.47 -16.09 -23.28
N GLU A 10 1.48 -15.26 -23.03
CA GLU A 10 2.55 -15.48 -22.04
C GLU A 10 2.01 -15.56 -20.59
N ASP A 11 0.85 -14.95 -20.32
CA ASP A 11 0.24 -14.87 -18.99
C ASP A 11 -0.75 -16.02 -18.73
N GLU A 12 -0.97 -16.93 -19.68
CA GLU A 12 -1.96 -18.01 -19.60
C GLU A 12 -1.83 -18.83 -18.30
N TYR A 13 -0.59 -19.15 -17.92
CA TYR A 13 -0.30 -19.84 -16.66
C TYR A 13 -0.83 -19.11 -15.42
N LEU A 14 -0.74 -17.77 -15.38
CA LEU A 14 -1.24 -16.98 -14.25
C LEU A 14 -2.77 -16.96 -14.23
N ILE A 15 -3.40 -16.88 -15.40
CA ILE A 15 -4.86 -16.94 -15.53
C ILE A 15 -5.37 -18.29 -15.03
N ASP A 16 -4.76 -19.40 -15.43
CA ASP A 16 -5.10 -20.74 -14.95
C ASP A 16 -5.01 -20.85 -13.43
N LYS A 17 -3.97 -20.28 -12.82
CA LYS A 17 -3.80 -20.26 -11.36
C LYS A 17 -4.89 -19.43 -10.66
N VAL A 18 -5.28 -18.30 -11.24
CA VAL A 18 -6.39 -17.47 -10.75
C VAL A 18 -7.70 -18.25 -10.84
N GLU A 19 -7.94 -18.99 -11.92
CA GLU A 19 -9.14 -19.82 -12.09
C GLU A 19 -9.23 -20.95 -11.06
N GLU A 20 -8.12 -21.68 -10.86
CA GLU A 20 -8.02 -22.72 -9.83
C GLU A 20 -8.36 -22.16 -8.44
N LYS A 21 -7.77 -21.00 -8.08
CA LYS A 21 -8.01 -20.33 -6.79
C LYS A 21 -9.45 -19.83 -6.68
N ALA A 22 -10.02 -19.24 -7.73
CA ALA A 22 -11.40 -18.76 -7.78
C ALA A 22 -12.42 -19.89 -7.55
N ASN A 23 -12.21 -21.04 -8.20
CA ASN A 23 -13.05 -22.21 -8.01
C ASN A 23 -12.97 -22.74 -6.57
N ARG A 24 -11.76 -22.85 -6.00
CA ARG A 24 -11.55 -23.31 -4.61
C ARG A 24 -12.22 -22.38 -3.59
N GLU A 25 -12.14 -21.07 -3.81
CA GLU A 25 -12.68 -20.06 -2.90
C GLU A 25 -14.14 -19.70 -3.18
N ARG A 26 -14.75 -20.27 -4.22
CA ARG A 26 -16.11 -19.91 -4.70
C ARG A 26 -16.28 -18.41 -4.92
N LYS A 27 -15.25 -17.78 -5.53
CA LYS A 27 -15.21 -16.36 -5.88
C LYS A 27 -15.14 -16.18 -7.39
N SER A 28 -15.44 -14.98 -7.89
CA SER A 28 -15.15 -14.64 -9.29
C SER A 28 -13.66 -14.46 -9.52
N LYS A 29 -13.19 -14.64 -10.77
CA LYS A 29 -11.79 -14.37 -11.14
C LYS A 29 -11.38 -12.95 -10.78
N SER A 30 -12.24 -11.96 -11.05
CA SER A 30 -11.99 -10.56 -10.70
C SER A 30 -11.83 -10.34 -9.20
N ALA A 31 -12.63 -11.01 -8.37
CA ALA A 31 -12.49 -10.89 -6.91
C ALA A 31 -11.18 -11.51 -6.41
N VAL A 32 -10.73 -12.62 -7.02
CA VAL A 32 -9.43 -13.22 -6.70
C VAL A 32 -8.28 -12.31 -7.13
N ILE A 33 -8.33 -11.75 -8.34
CA ILE A 33 -7.31 -10.82 -8.84
C ILE A 33 -7.23 -9.61 -7.90
N LEU A 34 -8.37 -9.01 -7.54
CA LEU A 34 -8.41 -7.90 -6.59
C LEU A 34 -7.78 -8.29 -5.25
N SER A 35 -8.11 -9.45 -4.68
CA SER A 35 -7.51 -9.87 -3.41
C SER A 35 -6.00 -10.13 -3.50
N ILE A 36 -5.50 -10.53 -4.66
CA ILE A 36 -4.05 -10.72 -4.88
C ILE A 36 -3.37 -9.36 -5.00
N LEU A 37 -4.00 -8.40 -5.69
CA LEU A 37 -3.49 -7.04 -5.78
C LEU A 37 -3.51 -6.36 -4.41
N GLU A 38 -4.62 -6.49 -3.67
CA GLU A 38 -4.75 -6.06 -2.27
C GLU A 38 -3.62 -6.68 -1.44
N GLU A 39 -3.47 -8.01 -1.41
CA GLU A 39 -2.38 -8.67 -0.69
C GLU A 39 -0.98 -8.16 -1.12
N TYR A 40 -0.75 -7.94 -2.42
CA TYR A 40 0.53 -7.45 -2.92
C TYR A 40 0.84 -6.00 -2.49
N PHE A 41 -0.16 -5.12 -2.45
CA PHE A 41 0.01 -3.70 -2.09
C PHE A 41 -0.20 -3.44 -0.59
N GLU A 42 -1.01 -4.24 0.11
CA GLU A 42 -1.28 -4.14 1.55
C GLU A 42 -0.21 -4.84 2.38
N ALA A 43 0.43 -5.91 1.89
CA ALA A 43 1.43 -6.65 2.65
C ALA A 43 2.63 -5.80 3.11
N GLU A 44 2.89 -4.64 2.49
CA GLU A 44 3.93 -3.70 2.92
C GLU A 44 3.56 -2.23 2.77
N SER A 45 2.30 -1.81 2.93
CA SER A 45 1.99 -0.37 2.90
C SER A 45 2.58 0.34 4.13
N ARG A 46 3.85 0.78 3.99
CA ARG A 46 4.55 1.57 4.99
C ARG A 46 3.90 2.93 5.03
N ILE A 47 3.72 3.48 6.23
CA ILE A 47 3.07 4.79 6.40
C ILE A 47 3.71 5.88 5.53
N GLY A 48 5.03 5.84 5.32
CA GLY A 48 5.76 6.76 4.45
C GLY A 48 5.41 6.63 2.96
N GLU A 49 5.11 5.43 2.48
CA GLU A 49 4.68 5.18 1.10
C GLU A 49 3.25 5.67 0.89
N ILE A 50 2.33 5.34 1.81
CA ILE A 50 0.95 5.84 1.78
C ILE A 50 0.94 7.37 1.75
N LEU A 51 1.71 8.02 2.63
CA LEU A 51 1.80 9.48 2.69
C LEU A 51 2.39 10.06 1.40
N THR A 52 3.33 9.36 0.75
CA THR A 52 3.92 9.79 -0.52
C THR A 52 2.91 9.67 -1.66
N ASP A 53 2.19 8.56 -1.75
CA ASP A 53 1.16 8.31 -2.77
C ASP A 53 -0.02 9.28 -2.65
N MET A 54 -0.35 9.69 -1.42
CA MET A 54 -1.32 10.74 -1.15
C MET A 54 -0.84 12.15 -1.52
N GLY A 55 0.44 12.32 -1.87
CA GLY A 55 1.07 13.61 -2.10
C GLY A 55 1.22 14.46 -0.84
N ALA A 56 1.12 13.85 0.35
CA ALA A 56 1.20 14.53 1.65
C ALA A 56 2.66 14.78 2.07
N VAL A 57 3.60 13.99 1.56
CA VAL A 57 5.04 14.11 1.83
C VAL A 57 5.85 13.71 0.60
N SER A 58 7.08 14.20 0.46
CA SER A 58 8.00 13.70 -0.56
C SER A 58 8.85 12.54 -0.03
N SER A 59 9.34 11.68 -0.92
CA SER A 59 10.24 10.57 -0.58
C SER A 59 11.50 11.02 0.16
N ASP A 60 12.01 12.23 -0.13
CA ASP A 60 13.19 12.77 0.52
C ASP A 60 12.90 13.12 1.99
N LYS A 61 11.73 13.68 2.28
CA LYS A 61 11.30 13.97 3.66
C LYS A 61 10.99 12.71 4.47
N VAL A 62 10.52 11.66 3.81
CA VAL A 62 10.38 10.34 4.44
C VAL A 62 11.75 9.77 4.84
N LYS A 63 12.76 9.90 3.97
CA LYS A 63 14.14 9.46 4.31
C LYS A 63 14.72 10.25 5.47
N GLU A 64 14.60 11.57 5.46
CA GLU A 64 15.04 12.42 6.58
C GLU A 64 14.38 11.98 7.90
N ALA A 65 13.07 11.70 7.89
CA ALA A 65 12.36 11.24 9.07
C ALA A 65 12.76 9.82 9.52
N LEU A 66 13.12 8.94 8.58
CA LEU A 66 13.67 7.60 8.89
C LEU A 66 15.04 7.69 9.57
N GLU A 67 15.91 8.59 9.11
CA GLU A 67 17.22 8.84 9.76
C GLU A 67 17.04 9.32 11.20
N VAL A 68 16.03 10.16 11.47
CA VAL A 68 15.67 10.58 12.83
C VAL A 68 15.11 9.40 13.62
N GLN A 69 14.26 8.55 13.03
CA GLN A 69 13.67 7.38 13.69
C GLN A 69 14.74 6.37 14.13
N GLU A 70 15.82 6.21 13.37
CA GLU A 70 16.94 5.35 13.76
C GLU A 70 17.64 5.83 15.04
N GLN A 71 17.67 7.14 15.26
CA GLN A 71 18.23 7.77 16.47
C GLN A 71 17.22 7.77 17.62
N GLU A 72 15.94 7.97 17.32
CA GLU A 72 14.82 8.07 18.25
C GLU A 72 13.88 6.86 18.15
N LYS A 73 14.36 5.69 18.57
CA LYS A 73 13.66 4.40 18.39
C LYS A 73 12.26 4.32 19.02
N ASP A 74 11.95 5.18 19.98
CA ASP A 74 10.65 5.21 20.65
C ASP A 74 9.58 5.97 19.84
N LYS A 75 9.99 6.76 18.82
CA LYS A 75 9.07 7.54 17.99
C LYS A 75 8.65 6.80 16.72
N LYS A 76 7.41 7.00 16.31
CA LYS A 76 6.91 6.50 15.04
C LYS A 76 7.25 7.46 13.90
N LEU A 77 7.50 6.91 12.71
CA LEU A 77 7.79 7.69 11.50
C LEU A 77 6.75 8.79 11.25
N GLY A 78 5.46 8.48 11.41
CA GLY A 78 4.38 9.45 11.24
C GLY A 78 4.43 10.62 12.22
N GLU A 79 4.78 10.36 13.48
CA GLU A 79 4.94 11.40 14.51
C GLU A 79 6.09 12.34 14.17
N ILE A 80 7.23 11.78 13.76
CA ILE A 80 8.41 12.55 13.32
C ILE A 80 8.06 13.44 12.12
N LEU A 81 7.29 12.92 11.16
CA LEU A 81 6.87 13.69 9.98
C LEU A 81 5.93 14.85 10.33
N VAL A 82 5.09 14.71 11.35
CA VAL A 82 4.22 15.80 11.84
C VAL A 82 5.04 16.80 12.66
N GLU A 83 5.91 16.35 13.55
CA GLU A 83 6.78 17.21 14.36
C GLU A 83 7.72 18.09 13.50
N ASN A 84 8.18 17.57 12.36
CA ASN A 84 9.02 18.30 11.41
C ASN A 84 8.23 19.18 10.42
N ASP A 85 6.92 19.36 10.60
CA ASP A 85 6.02 20.10 9.69
C ASP A 85 6.04 19.56 8.24
N HIS A 86 6.41 18.29 8.04
CA HIS A 86 6.45 17.65 6.72
C HIS A 86 5.10 17.07 6.32
N VAL A 87 4.27 16.71 7.30
CA VAL A 87 2.94 16.15 7.11
C VAL A 87 1.98 16.83 8.08
N ARG A 88 0.76 17.13 7.62
CA ARG A 88 -0.30 17.61 8.52
C ARG A 88 -0.92 16.42 9.25
N GLU A 89 -1.30 16.62 10.50
CA GLU A 89 -1.95 15.59 11.34
C GLU A 89 -3.17 14.95 10.63
N VAL A 90 -4.00 15.76 9.96
CA VAL A 90 -5.15 15.26 9.18
C VAL A 90 -4.78 14.32 8.03
N ASP A 91 -3.61 14.50 7.41
CA ASP A 91 -3.14 13.64 6.33
C ASP A 91 -2.51 12.36 6.89
N LEU A 92 -1.84 12.45 8.05
CA LEU A 92 -1.38 11.28 8.81
C LEU A 92 -2.56 10.40 9.25
N ASP A 93 -3.62 10.99 9.80
CA ASP A 93 -4.81 10.25 10.22
C ASP A 93 -5.47 9.48 9.07
N ARG A 94 -5.55 10.11 7.90
CA ARG A 94 -6.07 9.47 6.69
C ARG A 94 -5.16 8.33 6.22
N ALA A 95 -3.84 8.54 6.25
CA ALA A 95 -2.88 7.51 5.89
C ALA A 95 -2.93 6.32 6.84
N LEU A 96 -3.10 6.54 8.15
CA LEU A 96 -3.28 5.48 9.14
C LEU A 96 -4.58 4.68 8.92
N GLN A 97 -5.68 5.33 8.54
CA GLN A 97 -6.91 4.64 8.16
C GLN A 97 -6.75 3.75 6.92
N VAL A 98 -5.83 4.09 6.02
CA VAL A 98 -5.48 3.26 4.87
C VAL A 98 -4.57 2.11 5.31
N GLN A 99 -3.62 2.37 6.21
CA GLN A 99 -2.68 1.36 6.72
C GLN A 99 -3.35 0.26 7.57
N GLU A 100 -4.41 0.59 8.30
CA GLU A 100 -5.13 -0.35 9.17
C GLU A 100 -6.14 -1.26 8.44
N ARG A 101 -6.37 -1.04 7.13
CA ARG A 101 -7.27 -1.86 6.31
C ARG A 101 -6.57 -3.10 5.79
#